data_AF-A0AAP5VLE1-F1
#
_entry.id   AF-A0AAP5VLE1-F1
#
_cell.length_a   1.000
_cell.length_b   1.000
_cell.length_c   1.000
_cell.angle_alpha   90.00
_cell.angle_beta   90.00
_cell.angle_gamma   90.00
#
_symmetry.space_group_name_H-M   'P 1'
#
loop_
_entity.id
_entity.type
_entity.pdbx_description
1 polymer ?
#
loop_
_entity_poly.entity_id
_entity_poly.type
_entity_poly.pdbx_seq_one_letter_code
_entity_poly.pdbx_strand_id
1 'polypeptide(L)'
;MNLKHLFAALAMGLLATTTAAQPPAPKVTIKSELASPLVLENSQDKNYLKVSLTGFPLHATKRSPINLALVIDRSGSMGGERIEQATEAAVMAVNTLSAQDTLSVVIYDDVVDVIVPAAKVDNKAKLISQIRERLTARGGTALFAGVSRGIKENSKFLDKAHVNRIILLSDGQANIGPSSTSELAELGKIAARKGIAITTMGIGEGYNEDLMAAIAQYSDGNHVFVQNTDALEKAFAHEFGDVMSVVAQDVVVQINVADNVKPLRLLGREGEIRDNTVTVKLNQLYANQEKYVMLEVLPAKGQAAQSKPLAEVNVSYNNLATGQKERWDDKMAVSYTASANEVQKAQVEDVIVDSAIQKSAIQNEQALQLIDEGKMDEAKAILRENSSTLSALPLSAPAARMKAQASAEENLKLLDRMESESKEASRKSLKEQSYKTKNQSSKSN
;
A
#
# COMPACT_ATOMS: atom_id res chain seq x y z
N MET A 1 54.31 -19.47 -72.80
CA MET A 1 55.51 -18.78 -72.31
C MET A 1 55.05 -17.47 -71.65
N ASN A 2 55.32 -17.32 -70.34
CA ASN A 2 55.15 -16.14 -69.44
C ASN A 2 53.75 -15.53 -69.25
N LEU A 3 53.11 -15.60 -68.07
CA LEU A 3 53.44 -15.03 -66.74
C LEU A 3 53.32 -13.50 -66.71
N LYS A 4 52.25 -12.97 -66.10
CA LYS A 4 52.25 -11.84 -65.13
C LYS A 4 50.85 -11.27 -64.81
N HIS A 5 50.67 -10.94 -63.51
CA HIS A 5 49.70 -10.01 -62.89
C HIS A 5 48.27 -10.55 -62.70
N LEU A 6 47.59 -10.45 -61.55
CA LEU A 6 47.80 -9.75 -60.28
C LEU A 6 46.79 -10.37 -59.27
N PHE A 7 47.26 -10.92 -58.14
CA PHE A 7 46.37 -11.35 -57.04
C PHE A 7 46.04 -10.12 -56.17
N ALA A 8 44.78 -9.66 -56.21
CA ALA A 8 44.23 -8.75 -55.21
C ALA A 8 43.21 -9.55 -54.38
N ALA A 9 43.66 -10.07 -53.24
CA ALA A 9 42.79 -10.73 -52.27
C ALA A 9 42.00 -9.65 -51.50
N LEU A 10 40.72 -9.51 -51.82
CA LEU A 10 39.78 -8.69 -51.06
C LEU A 10 39.42 -9.45 -49.77
N ALA A 11 40.10 -9.13 -48.66
CA ALA A 11 39.74 -9.61 -47.34
C ALA A 11 38.44 -8.92 -46.89
N MET A 12 37.31 -9.56 -47.14
CA MET A 12 36.01 -9.15 -46.62
C MET A 12 35.97 -9.50 -45.12
N GLY A 13 36.29 -8.53 -44.27
CA GLY A 13 36.14 -8.67 -42.83
C GLY A 13 34.65 -8.76 -42.48
N LEU A 14 34.19 -9.95 -42.06
CA LEU A 14 32.91 -10.08 -41.36
C LEU A 14 33.04 -9.37 -40.01
N LEU A 15 32.49 -8.16 -39.92
CA LEU A 15 32.16 -7.52 -38.65
C LEU A 15 30.99 -8.30 -38.05
N ALA A 16 31.29 -9.25 -37.17
CA ALA A 16 30.30 -9.86 -36.30
C ALA A 16 29.79 -8.78 -35.34
N THR A 17 28.64 -8.19 -35.65
CA THR A 17 27.91 -7.35 -34.69
C THR A 17 27.42 -8.25 -33.58
N THR A 18 28.14 -8.27 -32.46
CA THR A 18 27.64 -8.82 -31.21
C THR A 18 26.48 -7.94 -30.76
N THR A 19 25.25 -8.30 -31.12
CA THR A 19 24.06 -7.75 -30.48
C THR A 19 24.11 -8.19 -29.03
N ALA A 20 24.64 -7.35 -28.15
CA ALA A 20 24.52 -7.55 -26.72
C ALA A 20 23.02 -7.70 -26.41
N ALA A 21 22.64 -8.88 -25.93
CA ALA A 21 21.25 -9.15 -25.56
C ALA A 21 20.82 -8.09 -24.54
N GLN A 22 19.73 -7.37 -24.84
CA GLN A 22 19.16 -6.44 -23.86
C GLN A 22 18.82 -7.22 -22.58
N PRO A 23 19.15 -6.69 -21.40
CA PRO A 23 18.78 -7.34 -20.15
C PRO A 23 17.26 -7.56 -20.11
N PRO A 24 16.79 -8.67 -19.53
CA PRO A 24 15.37 -8.97 -19.44
C PRO A 24 14.62 -7.82 -18.75
N ALA A 25 13.41 -7.54 -19.23
CA ALA A 25 12.60 -6.48 -18.65
C ALA A 25 12.36 -6.74 -17.15
N PRO A 26 12.41 -5.70 -16.30
CA PRO A 26 12.22 -5.87 -14.87
C PRO A 26 10.80 -6.35 -14.57
N LYS A 27 10.68 -7.26 -13.61
CA LYS A 27 9.41 -7.86 -13.18
C LYS A 27 9.29 -7.80 -11.66
N VAL A 28 8.06 -7.82 -11.17
CA VAL A 28 7.77 -7.98 -9.74
C VAL A 28 8.26 -9.35 -9.31
N THR A 29 9.02 -9.40 -8.21
CA THR A 29 9.41 -10.66 -7.58
C THR A 29 8.24 -11.17 -6.77
N ILE A 30 7.77 -12.39 -7.06
CA ILE A 30 6.62 -13.00 -6.38
C ILE A 30 7.07 -14.32 -5.75
N LYS A 31 6.64 -14.57 -4.51
CA LYS A 31 6.97 -15.78 -3.77
C LYS A 31 5.78 -16.23 -2.94
N SER A 32 5.44 -17.53 -2.96
CA SER A 32 4.53 -18.15 -1.99
C SER A 32 5.27 -19.01 -0.98
N GLU A 33 4.91 -18.86 0.30
CA GLU A 33 5.52 -19.58 1.41
C GLU A 33 4.49 -19.98 2.45
N LEU A 34 4.72 -21.13 3.10
CA LEU A 34 3.94 -21.56 4.25
C LEU A 34 4.71 -21.29 5.53
N ALA A 35 4.02 -20.85 6.58
CA ALA A 35 4.61 -20.77 7.91
C ALA A 35 5.17 -22.13 8.37
N SER A 36 4.47 -23.21 8.04
CA SER A 36 4.90 -24.58 8.31
C SER A 36 4.70 -25.46 7.07
N PRO A 37 5.71 -25.62 6.19
CA PRO A 37 5.61 -26.53 5.04
C PRO A 37 5.55 -28.00 5.46
N LEU A 38 5.99 -28.32 6.68
CA LEU A 38 5.87 -29.61 7.34
C LEU A 38 4.92 -29.47 8.54
N VAL A 39 3.96 -30.37 8.69
CA VAL A 39 2.94 -30.34 9.75
C VAL A 39 2.91 -31.68 10.50
N LEU A 40 2.49 -31.68 11.76
CA LEU A 40 2.36 -32.91 12.54
C LEU A 40 1.21 -33.77 11.98
N GLU A 41 1.41 -35.08 11.91
CA GLU A 41 0.39 -36.00 11.44
C GLU A 41 -0.90 -35.90 12.28
N ASN A 42 -2.04 -36.05 11.62
CA ASN A 42 -3.39 -35.96 12.17
C ASN A 42 -3.72 -34.65 12.90
N SER A 43 -2.83 -33.63 12.83
CA SER A 43 -3.03 -32.32 13.42
C SER A 43 -4.21 -31.57 12.80
N GLN A 44 -4.77 -30.65 13.58
CA GLN A 44 -5.74 -29.64 13.14
C GLN A 44 -5.20 -28.22 13.39
N ASP A 45 -3.88 -28.08 13.43
CA ASP A 45 -3.23 -26.79 13.57
C ASP A 45 -3.45 -25.94 12.32
N LYS A 46 -3.63 -24.64 12.54
CA LYS A 46 -3.70 -23.67 11.46
C LYS A 46 -2.32 -23.46 10.84
N ASN A 47 -2.31 -23.08 9.57
CA ASN A 47 -1.11 -22.67 8.86
C ASN A 47 -1.35 -21.31 8.19
N TYR A 48 -0.29 -20.64 7.75
CA TYR A 48 -0.38 -19.37 7.03
C TYR A 48 0.30 -19.50 5.68
N LEU A 49 -0.41 -19.11 4.63
CA LEU A 49 0.14 -18.93 3.29
C LEU A 49 0.39 -17.45 3.05
N LYS A 50 1.66 -17.07 2.92
CA LYS A 50 2.10 -15.73 2.52
C LYS A 50 2.40 -15.74 1.03
N VAL A 51 1.80 -14.83 0.27
CA VAL A 51 2.16 -14.53 -1.12
C VAL A 51 2.76 -13.12 -1.14
N SER A 52 4.09 -13.00 -1.22
CA SER A 52 4.78 -11.71 -1.28
C SER A 52 4.96 -11.24 -2.72
N LEU A 53 4.92 -9.91 -2.88
CA LEU A 53 5.12 -9.19 -4.12
C LEU A 53 6.09 -8.04 -3.86
N THR A 54 7.29 -8.12 -4.42
CA THR A 54 8.33 -7.10 -4.25
C THR A 54 8.54 -6.34 -5.55
N GLY A 55 8.31 -5.03 -5.50
CA GLY A 55 8.48 -4.15 -6.65
C GLY A 55 9.95 -4.05 -7.06
N PHE A 56 10.22 -4.08 -8.37
CA PHE A 56 11.57 -3.91 -8.89
C PHE A 56 12.08 -2.47 -8.70
N PRO A 57 13.41 -2.24 -8.65
CA PRO A 57 13.95 -0.90 -8.53
C PRO A 57 13.63 -0.05 -9.77
N LEU A 58 13.23 1.21 -9.55
CA LEU A 58 13.10 2.21 -10.60
C LEU A 58 14.33 3.10 -10.64
N HIS A 59 14.86 3.33 -11.84
CA HIS A 59 15.80 4.41 -12.08
C HIS A 59 15.02 5.71 -12.26
N ALA A 60 15.49 6.80 -11.63
CA ALA A 60 14.76 8.09 -11.53
C ALA A 60 14.26 8.67 -12.86
N THR A 61 14.83 8.28 -14.01
CA THR A 61 14.48 8.78 -15.34
C THR A 61 13.44 7.94 -16.09
N LYS A 62 12.98 6.80 -15.55
CA LYS A 62 12.09 5.85 -16.23
C LYS A 62 10.82 5.51 -15.42
N ARG A 63 10.09 6.52 -14.95
CA ARG A 63 8.77 6.31 -14.34
C ARG A 63 7.64 6.49 -15.35
N SER A 64 6.51 5.85 -15.10
CA SER A 64 5.27 6.12 -15.84
C SER A 64 4.77 7.55 -15.58
N PRO A 65 4.06 8.15 -16.55
CA PRO A 65 3.39 9.43 -16.33
C PRO A 65 2.35 9.34 -15.20
N ILE A 66 2.20 10.44 -14.48
CA ILE A 66 1.28 10.58 -13.34
C ILE A 66 0.07 11.38 -13.80
N ASN A 67 -1.12 10.93 -13.42
CA ASN A 67 -2.36 11.67 -13.50
C ASN A 67 -2.79 12.00 -12.07
N LEU A 68 -2.47 13.22 -11.61
CA LEU A 68 -2.65 13.68 -10.24
C LEU A 68 -3.87 14.59 -10.13
N ALA A 69 -4.73 14.33 -9.14
CA ALA A 69 -5.65 15.33 -8.62
C ALA A 69 -5.26 15.69 -7.18
N LEU A 70 -4.97 16.97 -6.95
CA LEU A 70 -4.88 17.52 -5.60
C LEU A 70 -6.28 17.97 -5.17
N VAL A 71 -6.75 17.44 -4.04
CA VAL A 71 -8.04 17.80 -3.44
C VAL A 71 -7.74 18.42 -2.09
N ILE A 72 -7.89 19.74 -1.99
CA ILE A 72 -7.42 20.50 -0.85
C ILE A 72 -8.59 21.15 -0.14
N ASP A 73 -8.75 20.82 1.14
CA ASP A 73 -9.65 21.52 2.05
C ASP A 73 -9.17 22.96 2.22
N ARG A 74 -10.08 23.92 2.07
CA ARG A 74 -9.84 25.32 2.39
C ARG A 74 -10.88 25.85 3.35
N SER A 75 -11.48 25.00 4.18
CA SER A 75 -12.40 25.37 5.24
C SER A 75 -11.77 26.37 6.21
N GLY A 76 -12.59 27.05 7.02
CA GLY A 76 -12.10 28.04 7.98
C GLY A 76 -11.09 27.48 8.99
N SER A 77 -11.15 26.18 9.32
CA SER A 77 -10.19 25.52 10.21
C SER A 77 -8.76 25.48 9.63
N MET A 78 -8.64 25.44 8.30
CA MET A 78 -7.36 25.46 7.60
C MET A 78 -6.64 26.82 7.70
N GLY A 79 -7.22 27.84 8.35
CA GLY A 79 -6.60 29.16 8.48
C GLY A 79 -5.18 29.15 9.09
N GLY A 80 -4.41 30.18 8.77
CA GLY A 80 -3.03 30.33 9.25
C GLY A 80 -2.06 29.36 8.56
N GLU A 81 -1.15 28.76 9.33
CA GLU A 81 -0.07 27.92 8.80
C GLU A 81 -0.55 26.69 8.03
N ARG A 82 -1.74 26.15 8.33
CA ARG A 82 -2.25 24.92 7.68
C ARG A 82 -2.48 25.12 6.18
N ILE A 83 -3.19 26.20 5.79
CA ILE A 83 -3.43 26.50 4.37
C ILE A 83 -2.15 26.95 3.67
N GLU A 84 -1.24 27.63 4.38
CA GLU A 84 0.07 28.02 3.85
C GLU A 84 0.90 26.78 3.48
N GLN A 85 0.98 25.78 4.35
CA GLN A 85 1.72 24.57 4.05
C GLN A 85 0.99 23.64 3.08
N ALA A 86 -0.34 23.61 3.08
CA ALA A 86 -1.08 22.93 2.02
C ALA A 86 -0.79 23.58 0.65
N THR A 87 -0.60 24.91 0.62
CA THR A 87 -0.15 25.65 -0.57
C THR A 87 1.26 25.21 -0.97
N GLU A 88 2.22 25.18 -0.03
CA GLU A 88 3.60 24.78 -0.33
C GLU A 88 3.70 23.31 -0.77
N ALA A 89 2.93 22.40 -0.16
CA ALA A 89 2.80 21.01 -0.60
C ALA A 89 2.28 20.90 -2.04
N ALA A 90 1.24 21.68 -2.39
CA ALA A 90 0.72 21.71 -3.75
C ALA A 90 1.74 22.28 -4.75
N VAL A 91 2.47 23.33 -4.37
CA VAL A 91 3.56 23.94 -5.17
C VAL A 91 4.70 22.94 -5.38
N MET A 92 5.08 22.18 -4.35
CA MET A 92 6.08 21.11 -4.44
C MET A 92 5.65 20.05 -5.47
N ALA A 93 4.38 19.65 -5.48
CA ALA A 93 3.86 18.72 -6.48
C ALA A 93 4.03 19.29 -7.89
N VAL A 94 3.63 20.54 -8.13
CA VAL A 94 3.78 21.20 -9.44
C VAL A 94 5.24 21.24 -9.88
N ASN A 95 6.16 21.55 -8.97
CA ASN A 95 7.59 21.60 -9.26
C ASN A 95 8.17 20.23 -9.62
N THR A 96 7.68 19.16 -8.99
CA THR A 96 8.17 17.79 -9.19
C THR A 96 7.58 17.11 -10.43
N LEU A 97 6.36 17.47 -10.84
CA LEU A 97 5.72 16.93 -12.04
C LEU A 97 6.48 17.33 -13.32
N SER A 98 6.42 16.48 -14.34
CA SER A 98 6.99 16.65 -15.67
C SER A 98 5.91 17.06 -16.69
N ALA A 99 6.32 17.50 -17.88
CA ALA A 99 5.38 17.86 -18.95
C ALA A 99 4.51 16.70 -19.47
N GLN A 100 4.88 15.45 -19.16
CA GLN A 100 4.09 14.27 -19.50
C GLN A 100 3.01 13.98 -18.48
N ASP A 101 3.07 14.60 -17.29
CA ASP A 101 2.10 14.36 -16.24
C ASP A 101 0.88 15.26 -16.43
N THR A 102 -0.23 14.85 -15.83
CA THR A 102 -1.49 15.59 -15.77
C THR A 102 -1.73 16.05 -14.34
N LEU A 103 -2.14 17.30 -14.17
CA LEU A 103 -2.52 17.86 -12.88
C LEU A 103 -3.95 18.41 -12.95
N SER A 104 -4.72 18.17 -11.90
CA SER A 104 -5.89 18.96 -11.54
C SER A 104 -5.79 19.39 -10.09
N VAL A 105 -6.32 20.58 -9.79
CA VAL A 105 -6.39 21.10 -8.42
C VAL A 105 -7.83 21.48 -8.12
N VAL A 106 -8.42 20.72 -7.20
CA VAL A 106 -9.76 20.89 -6.66
C VAL A 106 -9.60 21.43 -5.25
N ILE A 107 -10.30 22.52 -4.95
CA ILE A 107 -10.33 23.12 -3.63
C ILE A 107 -11.77 23.14 -3.16
N TYR A 108 -12.00 22.89 -1.88
CA TYR A 108 -13.36 22.81 -1.36
C TYR A 108 -13.51 23.43 0.02
N ASP A 109 -14.66 24.05 0.22
CA ASP A 109 -15.21 24.49 1.50
C ASP A 109 -16.69 24.06 1.57
N ASP A 110 -17.64 24.97 1.68
CA ASP A 110 -19.06 24.73 1.41
C ASP A 110 -19.34 24.46 -0.08
N VAL A 111 -18.47 24.97 -0.96
CA VAL A 111 -18.52 24.81 -2.41
C VAL A 111 -17.24 24.17 -2.93
N VAL A 112 -17.35 23.53 -4.09
CA VAL A 112 -16.21 22.86 -4.75
C VAL A 112 -15.80 23.64 -5.99
N ASP A 113 -14.58 24.17 -5.96
CA ASP A 113 -13.97 24.88 -7.09
C ASP A 113 -12.88 24.02 -7.74
N VAL A 114 -12.80 24.06 -9.06
CA VAL A 114 -11.66 23.51 -9.81
C VAL A 114 -10.83 24.67 -10.31
N ILE A 115 -9.75 24.97 -9.60
CA ILE A 115 -8.87 26.11 -9.93
C ILE A 115 -7.86 25.77 -11.02
N VAL A 116 -7.52 24.49 -11.14
CA VAL A 116 -6.75 23.93 -12.25
C VAL A 116 -7.56 22.75 -12.80
N PRO A 117 -8.28 22.91 -13.92
CA PRO A 117 -8.89 21.79 -14.63
C PRO A 117 -7.83 20.79 -15.07
N ALA A 118 -8.18 19.50 -15.12
CA ALA A 118 -7.24 18.46 -15.52
C ALA A 118 -6.60 18.78 -16.89
N ALA A 119 -5.27 18.93 -16.90
CA ALA A 119 -4.47 19.23 -18.08
C ALA A 119 -3.03 18.77 -17.89
N LYS A 120 -2.28 18.64 -19.00
CA LYS A 120 -0.83 18.39 -18.96
C LYS A 120 -0.11 19.55 -18.26
N VAL A 121 0.97 19.26 -17.53
CA VAL A 121 1.76 20.26 -16.82
C VAL A 121 2.68 21.01 -17.78
N ASP A 122 2.20 22.11 -18.36
CA ASP A 122 2.93 22.91 -19.35
C ASP A 122 3.60 24.16 -18.74
N ASN A 123 2.83 24.99 -18.03
CA ASN A 123 3.24 26.27 -17.47
C ASN A 123 3.19 26.23 -15.93
N LYS A 124 4.24 25.68 -15.33
CA LYS A 124 4.36 25.56 -13.86
C LYS A 124 4.20 26.90 -13.14
N ALA A 125 4.77 27.98 -13.67
CA ALA A 125 4.69 29.30 -13.05
C ALA A 125 3.23 29.80 -12.94
N LYS A 126 2.44 29.61 -14.00
CA LYS A 126 1.01 29.94 -14.00
C LYS A 126 0.23 29.07 -13.01
N LEU A 127 0.50 27.76 -12.98
CA LEU A 127 -0.15 26.84 -12.04
C LEU A 127 0.12 27.23 -10.58
N ILE A 128 1.38 27.56 -10.26
CA ILE A 128 1.80 28.00 -8.91
C ILE A 128 1.11 29.31 -8.51
N SER A 129 1.06 30.31 -9.42
CA SER A 129 0.36 31.57 -9.14
C SER A 129 -1.14 31.34 -8.89
N GLN A 130 -1.80 30.51 -9.71
CA GLN A 130 -3.21 30.16 -9.51
C GLN A 130 -3.47 29.47 -8.17
N ILE A 131 -2.59 28.56 -7.74
CA ILE A 131 -2.71 27.89 -6.44
C ILE A 131 -2.58 28.93 -5.32
N ARG A 132 -1.51 29.74 -5.32
CA ARG A 132 -1.25 30.74 -4.27
C ARG A 132 -2.35 31.80 -4.16
N GLU A 133 -2.94 32.21 -5.29
CA GLU A 133 -3.99 33.23 -5.31
C GLU A 133 -5.36 32.73 -4.86
N ARG A 134 -5.63 31.42 -4.98
CA ARG A 134 -6.98 30.86 -4.80
C ARG A 134 -7.12 30.01 -3.53
N LEU A 135 -6.02 29.57 -2.95
CA LEU A 135 -6.01 28.72 -1.76
C LEU A 135 -6.08 29.59 -0.50
N THR A 136 -7.28 30.01 -0.13
CA THR A 136 -7.55 30.84 1.04
C THR A 136 -8.62 30.20 1.91
N ALA A 137 -8.35 30.11 3.22
CA ALA A 137 -9.25 29.47 4.18
C ALA A 137 -10.57 30.25 4.35
N ARG A 138 -11.71 29.56 4.24
CA ARG A 138 -13.07 30.07 4.46
C ARG A 138 -14.11 28.94 4.52
N GLY A 139 -15.29 29.22 5.06
CA GLY A 139 -16.46 28.32 4.94
C GLY A 139 -16.34 27.01 5.72
N GLY A 140 -17.27 26.09 5.45
CA GLY A 140 -17.34 24.72 5.99
C GLY A 140 -16.58 23.69 5.16
N THR A 141 -16.98 22.42 5.23
CA THR A 141 -16.19 21.27 4.76
C THR A 141 -17.08 20.24 4.03
N ALA A 142 -17.26 20.41 2.72
CA ALA A 142 -18.00 19.51 1.83
C ALA A 142 -17.12 18.38 1.26
N LEU A 143 -16.54 17.57 2.14
CA LEU A 143 -15.53 16.55 1.83
C LEU A 143 -15.96 15.56 0.73
N PHE A 144 -17.18 15.02 0.82
CA PHE A 144 -17.72 14.10 -0.19
C PHE A 144 -17.71 14.73 -1.59
N ALA A 145 -18.15 15.99 -1.68
CA ALA A 145 -18.23 16.71 -2.95
C ALA A 145 -16.83 17.01 -3.50
N GLY A 146 -15.89 17.41 -2.64
CA GLY A 146 -14.49 17.64 -3.00
C GLY A 146 -13.83 16.40 -3.58
N VAL A 147 -13.90 15.26 -2.88
CA VAL A 147 -13.33 13.99 -3.34
C VAL A 147 -14.02 13.48 -4.60
N SER A 148 -15.36 13.56 -4.67
CA SER A 148 -16.12 13.19 -5.87
C SER A 148 -15.70 14.02 -7.08
N ARG A 149 -15.48 15.33 -6.91
CA ARG A 149 -14.97 16.18 -7.99
C ARG A 149 -13.54 15.85 -8.37
N GLY A 150 -12.67 15.55 -7.40
CA GLY A 150 -11.32 15.06 -7.65
C GLY A 150 -11.31 13.78 -8.51
N ILE A 151 -12.15 12.80 -8.17
CA ILE A 151 -12.33 11.57 -8.97
C ILE A 151 -12.79 11.91 -10.39
N LYS A 152 -13.71 12.87 -10.56
CA LYS A 152 -14.20 13.31 -11.88
C LYS A 152 -13.11 13.99 -12.71
N GLU A 153 -12.32 14.88 -12.13
CA GLU A 153 -11.21 15.55 -12.83
C GLU A 153 -10.12 14.54 -13.21
N ASN A 154 -9.70 13.68 -12.28
CA ASN A 154 -8.75 12.61 -12.57
C ASN A 154 -9.27 11.66 -13.67
N SER A 155 -10.58 11.37 -13.65
CA SER A 155 -11.23 10.50 -14.65
C SER A 155 -11.09 10.98 -16.10
N LYS A 156 -10.79 12.27 -16.34
CA LYS A 156 -10.66 12.84 -17.69
C LYS A 156 -9.40 12.37 -18.43
N PHE A 157 -8.39 11.91 -17.69
CA PHE A 157 -7.08 11.48 -18.22
C PHE A 157 -6.69 10.07 -17.74
N LEU A 158 -7.68 9.21 -17.47
CA LEU A 158 -7.42 7.84 -17.06
C LEU A 158 -6.69 7.07 -18.15
N ASP A 159 -5.56 6.50 -17.77
CA ASP A 159 -4.80 5.56 -18.56
C ASP A 159 -4.24 4.48 -17.63
N LYS A 160 -4.28 3.22 -18.05
CA LYS A 160 -3.72 2.09 -17.31
C LYS A 160 -2.20 2.03 -17.36
N ALA A 161 -1.59 2.80 -18.26
CA ALA A 161 -0.15 3.04 -18.30
C ALA A 161 0.26 4.25 -17.44
N HIS A 162 -0.69 4.96 -16.82
CA HIS A 162 -0.41 6.09 -15.93
C HIS A 162 -0.65 5.75 -14.46
N VAL A 163 0.08 6.43 -13.59
CA VAL A 163 -0.21 6.43 -12.15
C VAL A 163 -1.37 7.39 -11.88
N ASN A 164 -2.59 6.86 -11.77
CA ASN A 164 -3.78 7.64 -11.41
C ASN A 164 -3.85 7.79 -9.88
N ARG A 165 -3.73 9.03 -9.40
CA ARG A 165 -3.61 9.34 -7.97
C ARG A 165 -4.42 10.56 -7.58
N ILE A 166 -5.05 10.48 -6.42
CA ILE A 166 -5.59 11.63 -5.68
C ILE A 166 -4.79 11.79 -4.39
N ILE A 167 -4.43 13.03 -4.05
CA ILE A 167 -3.96 13.38 -2.71
C ILE A 167 -4.98 14.34 -2.10
N LEU A 168 -5.60 13.90 -1.02
CA LEU A 168 -6.58 14.65 -0.24
C LEU A 168 -5.89 15.24 0.99
N LEU A 169 -5.95 16.56 1.15
CA LEU A 169 -5.50 17.28 2.35
C LEU A 169 -6.72 17.87 3.05
N SER A 170 -6.90 17.60 4.35
CA SER A 170 -8.02 18.13 5.14
C SER A 170 -7.69 18.16 6.63
N ASP A 171 -8.21 19.16 7.35
CA ASP A 171 -8.14 19.28 8.81
C ASP A 171 -9.53 19.19 9.49
N GLY A 172 -10.60 19.09 8.69
CA GLY A 172 -11.98 19.28 9.14
C GLY A 172 -12.81 17.99 9.24
N GLN A 173 -13.90 18.08 10.00
CA GLN A 173 -14.97 17.09 9.97
C GLN A 173 -15.86 17.35 8.75
N ALA A 174 -16.22 16.30 8.00
CA ALA A 174 -17.21 16.41 6.94
C ALA A 174 -18.55 16.89 7.53
N ASN A 175 -18.82 18.18 7.41
CA ASN A 175 -19.98 18.83 8.02
C ASN A 175 -21.05 19.20 6.99
N ILE A 176 -20.74 19.08 5.69
CA ILE A 176 -21.66 19.33 4.58
C ILE A 176 -21.73 18.10 3.66
N GLY A 177 -22.96 17.63 3.44
CA GLY A 177 -23.27 16.49 2.60
C GLY A 177 -23.05 15.14 3.31
N PRO A 178 -23.00 14.03 2.54
CA PRO A 178 -22.73 12.69 3.07
C PRO A 178 -21.46 12.66 3.92
N SER A 179 -21.60 12.25 5.18
CA SER A 179 -20.51 12.21 6.16
C SER A 179 -20.37 10.86 6.87
N SER A 180 -21.18 9.88 6.48
CA SER A 180 -21.07 8.53 7.03
C SER A 180 -19.85 7.80 6.46
N THR A 181 -19.27 6.91 7.27
CA THR A 181 -18.14 6.07 6.88
C THR A 181 -18.50 5.16 5.70
N SER A 182 -19.75 4.70 5.59
CA SER A 182 -20.21 3.82 4.50
C SER A 182 -20.30 4.55 3.15
N GLU A 183 -20.80 5.79 3.14
CA GLU A 183 -20.91 6.60 1.92
C GLU A 183 -19.52 6.98 1.37
N LEU A 184 -18.57 7.28 2.26
CA LEU A 184 -17.22 7.68 1.87
C LEU A 184 -16.33 6.48 1.57
N ALA A 185 -16.57 5.33 2.20
CA ALA A 185 -16.04 4.06 1.74
C ALA A 185 -16.45 3.77 0.28
N GLU A 186 -17.67 4.14 -0.14
CA GLU A 186 -18.09 3.96 -1.53
C GLU A 186 -17.30 4.87 -2.49
N LEU A 187 -16.91 6.09 -2.10
CA LEU A 187 -15.99 6.90 -2.92
C LEU A 187 -14.65 6.19 -3.12
N GLY A 188 -14.08 5.62 -2.05
CA GLY A 188 -12.86 4.82 -2.14
C GLY A 188 -13.01 3.63 -3.09
N LYS A 189 -14.11 2.88 -2.99
CA LYS A 189 -14.42 1.76 -3.89
C LYS A 189 -14.61 2.20 -5.34
N ILE A 190 -15.29 3.31 -5.59
CA ILE A 190 -15.46 3.89 -6.93
C ILE A 190 -14.10 4.27 -7.52
N ALA A 191 -13.22 4.89 -6.73
CA ALA A 191 -11.87 5.23 -7.14
C ALA A 191 -11.06 3.96 -7.48
N ALA A 192 -11.07 2.94 -6.61
CA ALA A 192 -10.40 1.67 -6.86
C ALA A 192 -10.89 0.99 -8.15
N ARG A 193 -12.20 0.94 -8.41
CA ARG A 193 -12.75 0.37 -9.66
C ARG A 193 -12.25 1.07 -10.92
N LYS A 194 -11.84 2.33 -10.81
CA LYS A 194 -11.26 3.15 -11.89
C LYS A 194 -9.72 3.06 -11.95
N GLY A 195 -9.08 2.33 -11.03
CA GLY A 195 -7.62 2.28 -10.90
C GLY A 195 -7.03 3.55 -10.26
N ILE A 196 -7.83 4.32 -9.52
CA ILE A 196 -7.42 5.54 -8.82
C ILE A 196 -7.16 5.21 -7.35
N ALA A 197 -5.93 5.44 -6.89
CA ALA A 197 -5.61 5.40 -5.46
C ALA A 197 -5.78 6.78 -4.82
N ILE A 198 -6.28 6.85 -3.58
CA ILE A 198 -6.47 8.10 -2.84
C ILE A 198 -5.60 8.09 -1.59
N THR A 199 -4.55 8.91 -1.56
CA THR A 199 -3.82 9.21 -0.32
C THR A 199 -4.59 10.28 0.44
N THR A 200 -4.80 10.07 1.73
CA THR A 200 -5.48 11.03 2.61
C THR A 200 -4.50 11.52 3.67
N MET A 201 -4.39 12.84 3.83
CA MET A 201 -3.50 13.50 4.78
C MET A 201 -4.35 14.35 5.71
N GLY A 202 -4.53 13.86 6.94
CA GLY A 202 -5.29 14.55 7.97
C GLY A 202 -4.40 15.47 8.77
N ILE A 203 -4.73 16.77 8.80
CA ILE A 203 -3.93 17.80 9.47
C ILE A 203 -4.55 18.12 10.83
N GLY A 204 -3.77 18.01 11.90
CA GLY A 204 -4.20 18.29 13.27
C GLY A 204 -5.30 17.34 13.80
N GLU A 205 -5.81 17.65 15.00
CA GLU A 205 -6.70 16.74 15.73
C GLU A 205 -8.19 16.87 15.34
N GLY A 206 -8.58 17.83 14.49
CA GLY A 206 -9.98 18.14 14.20
C GLY A 206 -10.70 17.22 13.21
N TYR A 207 -10.00 16.54 12.31
CA TYR A 207 -10.63 15.76 11.23
C TYR A 207 -11.18 14.40 11.69
N ASN A 208 -12.14 13.86 10.93
CA ASN A 208 -12.66 12.49 11.14
C ASN A 208 -11.71 11.46 10.52
N GLU A 209 -10.91 10.77 11.34
CA GLU A 209 -9.90 9.85 10.82
C GLU A 209 -10.47 8.53 10.31
N ASP A 210 -11.57 8.05 10.88
CA ASP A 210 -12.20 6.81 10.40
C ASP A 210 -12.66 6.96 8.96
N LEU A 211 -13.21 8.13 8.64
CA LEU A 211 -13.60 8.51 7.31
C LEU A 211 -12.39 8.57 6.37
N MET A 212 -11.34 9.32 6.71
CA MET A 212 -10.18 9.50 5.82
C MET A 212 -9.44 8.18 5.61
N ALA A 213 -9.24 7.40 6.68
CA ALA A 213 -8.66 6.08 6.63
C ALA A 213 -9.51 5.13 5.77
N ALA A 214 -10.85 5.18 5.84
CA ALA A 214 -11.72 4.37 5.00
C ALA A 214 -11.57 4.72 3.51
N ILE A 215 -11.56 6.01 3.14
CA ILE A 215 -11.35 6.43 1.75
C ILE A 215 -10.01 5.88 1.21
N ALA A 216 -8.94 6.03 2.00
CA ALA A 216 -7.63 5.51 1.64
C ALA A 216 -7.66 3.97 1.51
N GLN A 217 -8.21 3.27 2.50
CA GLN A 217 -8.24 1.81 2.53
C GLN A 217 -8.97 1.23 1.30
N TYR A 218 -10.17 1.74 1.01
CA TYR A 218 -10.99 1.22 -0.06
C TYR A 218 -10.50 1.63 -1.46
N SER A 219 -9.64 2.63 -1.55
CA SER A 219 -8.94 3.01 -2.79
C SER A 219 -7.54 2.40 -2.92
N ASP A 220 -7.09 1.60 -1.95
CA ASP A 220 -5.69 1.13 -1.82
C ASP A 220 -4.66 2.27 -1.91
N GLY A 221 -4.99 3.40 -1.27
CA GLY A 221 -4.08 4.50 -1.04
C GLY A 221 -3.46 4.45 0.36
N ASN A 222 -2.88 5.57 0.79
CA ASN A 222 -2.25 5.70 2.11
C ASN A 222 -3.05 6.66 3.00
N HIS A 223 -3.01 6.46 4.32
CA HIS A 223 -3.50 7.42 5.31
C HIS A 223 -2.33 7.93 6.14
N VAL A 224 -2.21 9.25 6.26
CA VAL A 224 -1.17 9.91 7.03
C VAL A 224 -1.81 10.89 7.99
N PHE A 225 -1.45 10.80 9.27
CA PHE A 225 -1.81 11.77 10.29
C PHE A 225 -0.66 12.76 10.47
N VAL A 226 -0.94 14.04 10.24
CA VAL A 226 0.03 15.13 10.39
C VAL A 226 -0.36 15.93 11.63
N GLN A 227 0.27 15.62 12.76
CA GLN A 227 -0.04 16.25 14.04
C GLN A 227 0.27 17.75 14.03
N ASN A 228 1.46 18.12 13.53
CA ASN A 228 1.94 19.49 13.45
C ASN A 228 2.19 19.90 12.01
N THR A 229 1.92 21.17 11.73
CA THR A 229 2.12 21.81 10.44
C THR A 229 3.51 21.51 9.86
N ASP A 230 4.59 21.70 10.62
CA ASP A 230 5.98 21.45 10.16
C ASP A 230 6.25 20.03 9.60
N ALA A 231 5.41 19.05 9.90
CA ALA A 231 5.53 17.70 9.37
C ALA A 231 4.81 17.49 8.02
N LEU A 232 3.92 18.41 7.60
CA LEU A 232 3.09 18.26 6.41
C LEU A 232 3.92 18.16 5.13
N GLU A 233 4.87 19.09 4.93
CA GLU A 233 5.71 19.08 3.73
C GLU A 233 6.53 17.78 3.62
N LYS A 234 7.09 17.31 4.73
CA LYS A 234 7.87 16.07 4.77
C LYS A 234 7.00 14.85 4.47
N ALA A 235 5.84 14.78 5.12
CA ALA A 235 4.86 13.72 4.87
C ALA A 235 4.40 13.74 3.41
N PHE A 236 4.11 14.92 2.85
CA PHE A 236 3.68 15.07 1.48
C PHE A 236 4.79 14.67 0.50
N ALA A 237 6.03 15.10 0.73
CA ALA A 237 7.18 14.73 -0.10
C ALA A 237 7.40 13.21 -0.11
N HIS A 238 7.27 12.55 1.04
CA HIS A 238 7.34 11.09 1.16
C HIS A 238 6.25 10.43 0.32
N GLU A 239 4.98 10.81 0.53
CA GLU A 239 3.84 10.27 -0.20
C GLU A 239 3.95 10.52 -1.72
N PHE A 240 4.39 11.71 -2.11
CA PHE A 240 4.59 12.04 -3.51
C PHE A 240 5.72 11.24 -4.15
N GLY A 241 6.79 10.97 -3.40
CA GLY A 241 7.86 10.06 -3.79
C GLY A 241 7.35 8.63 -4.04
N ASP A 242 6.43 8.14 -3.21
CA ASP A 242 5.79 6.84 -3.40
C ASP A 242 4.98 6.79 -4.70
N VAL A 243 4.20 7.83 -4.98
CA VAL A 243 3.45 7.98 -6.26
C VAL A 243 4.39 7.91 -7.47
N MET A 244 5.57 8.52 -7.38
CA MET A 244 6.58 8.49 -8.46
C MET A 244 7.25 7.13 -8.62
N SER A 245 7.12 6.24 -7.64
CA SER A 245 7.81 4.95 -7.59
C SER A 245 6.94 3.75 -7.94
N VAL A 246 5.71 3.94 -8.41
CA VAL A 246 4.82 2.84 -8.79
C VAL A 246 5.39 2.06 -9.98
N VAL A 247 5.48 0.74 -9.83
CA VAL A 247 6.03 -0.20 -10.82
C VAL A 247 5.03 -1.19 -11.37
N ALA A 248 3.97 -1.48 -10.61
CA ALA A 248 2.91 -2.37 -11.04
C ALA A 248 1.55 -1.88 -10.58
N GLN A 249 0.52 -2.18 -11.38
CA GLN A 249 -0.87 -1.83 -11.13
C GLN A 249 -1.81 -3.01 -11.38
N ASP A 250 -3.06 -2.89 -10.95
CA ASP A 250 -4.12 -3.90 -11.15
C ASP A 250 -3.66 -5.32 -10.73
N VAL A 251 -2.97 -5.41 -9.60
CA VAL A 251 -2.48 -6.67 -9.07
C VAL A 251 -3.67 -7.47 -8.56
N VAL A 252 -3.81 -8.70 -9.05
CA VAL A 252 -4.80 -9.67 -8.60
C VAL A 252 -4.07 -10.91 -8.14
N VAL A 253 -4.24 -11.25 -6.86
CA VAL A 253 -3.78 -12.50 -6.27
C VAL A 253 -5.00 -13.39 -6.08
N GLN A 254 -5.03 -14.52 -6.77
CA GLN A 254 -6.04 -15.55 -6.62
C GLN A 254 -5.40 -16.79 -5.99
N ILE A 255 -6.00 -17.32 -4.94
CA ILE A 255 -5.57 -18.53 -4.26
C ILE A 255 -6.73 -19.51 -4.31
N ASN A 256 -6.57 -20.63 -5.02
CA ASN A 256 -7.54 -21.70 -5.05
C ASN A 256 -7.06 -22.80 -4.08
N VAL A 257 -7.70 -22.92 -2.92
CA VAL A 257 -7.36 -23.95 -1.94
C VAL A 257 -7.91 -25.32 -2.36
N ALA A 258 -7.22 -26.39 -1.98
CA ALA A 258 -7.68 -27.74 -2.28
C ALA A 258 -8.96 -28.11 -1.49
N ASP A 259 -9.77 -29.04 -2.01
CA ASP A 259 -11.13 -29.35 -1.48
C ASP A 259 -11.21 -29.69 0.02
N ASN A 260 -10.15 -30.25 0.60
CA ASN A 260 -10.10 -30.65 2.01
C ASN A 260 -9.35 -29.64 2.90
N VAL A 261 -9.01 -28.47 2.36
CA VAL A 261 -8.36 -27.36 3.06
C VAL A 261 -9.40 -26.27 3.27
N LYS A 262 -9.45 -25.70 4.47
CA LYS A 262 -10.39 -24.61 4.76
C LYS A 262 -9.67 -23.26 4.74
N PRO A 263 -10.06 -22.30 3.88
CA PRO A 263 -9.59 -20.93 4.00
C PRO A 263 -10.36 -20.27 5.16
N LEU A 264 -9.65 -19.86 6.22
CA LEU A 264 -10.29 -19.36 7.44
C LEU A 264 -10.53 -17.86 7.37
N ARG A 265 -9.48 -17.09 7.05
CA ARG A 265 -9.53 -15.63 6.92
C ARG A 265 -8.27 -15.08 6.27
N LEU A 266 -8.38 -13.89 5.69
CA LEU A 266 -7.24 -13.06 5.33
C LEU A 266 -6.77 -12.28 6.56
N LEU A 267 -5.45 -12.12 6.69
CA LEU A 267 -4.84 -11.24 7.69
C LEU A 267 -4.25 -10.02 6.99
N GLY A 268 -4.49 -8.84 7.55
CA GLY A 268 -4.07 -7.59 6.95
C GLY A 268 -5.07 -7.12 5.89
N ARG A 269 -4.78 -7.39 4.62
CA ARG A 269 -5.54 -6.79 3.51
C ARG A 269 -6.93 -7.42 3.32
N GLU A 270 -7.88 -6.58 2.95
CA GLU A 270 -9.23 -7.02 2.58
C GLU A 270 -9.20 -7.84 1.28
N GLY A 271 -10.08 -8.83 1.20
CA GLY A 271 -10.27 -9.65 0.02
C GLY A 271 -11.54 -10.48 0.14
N GLU A 272 -11.80 -11.27 -0.88
CA GLU A 272 -12.99 -12.06 -0.99
C GLU A 272 -12.66 -13.54 -0.88
N ILE A 273 -13.35 -14.26 0.02
CA ILE A 273 -13.32 -15.72 0.11
C ILE A 273 -14.67 -16.22 -0.35
N ARG A 274 -14.70 -16.94 -1.49
CA ARG A 274 -15.88 -17.63 -2.01
C ARG A 274 -15.54 -19.10 -2.18
N ASP A 275 -16.17 -19.94 -1.36
CA ASP A 275 -15.89 -21.37 -1.30
C ASP A 275 -14.39 -21.63 -1.10
N ASN A 276 -13.73 -22.22 -2.11
CA ASN A 276 -12.31 -22.54 -2.10
C ASN A 276 -11.44 -21.51 -2.82
N THR A 277 -12.02 -20.40 -3.32
CA THR A 277 -11.28 -19.36 -4.02
C THR A 277 -11.18 -18.10 -3.18
N VAL A 278 -9.94 -17.68 -2.93
CA VAL A 278 -9.62 -16.40 -2.29
C VAL A 278 -9.11 -15.44 -3.35
N THR A 279 -9.66 -14.23 -3.41
CA THR A 279 -9.22 -13.18 -4.34
C THR A 279 -8.88 -11.91 -3.57
N VAL A 280 -7.65 -11.42 -3.75
CA VAL A 280 -7.19 -10.15 -3.21
C VAL A 280 -6.73 -9.25 -4.35
N LYS A 281 -7.13 -7.98 -4.29
CA LYS A 281 -6.73 -6.96 -5.26
C LYS A 281 -5.83 -5.91 -4.60
N LEU A 282 -4.78 -5.53 -5.31
CA LEU A 282 -3.93 -4.39 -4.97
C LEU A 282 -3.88 -3.48 -6.20
N ASN A 283 -4.22 -2.21 -6.02
CA ASN A 283 -4.22 -1.25 -7.11
C ASN A 283 -2.80 -0.90 -7.53
N GLN A 284 -1.86 -0.80 -6.58
CA GLN A 284 -0.51 -0.31 -6.85
C GLN A 284 0.57 -1.00 -6.00
N LEU A 285 1.74 -1.22 -6.60
CA LEU A 285 2.97 -1.68 -5.94
C LEU A 285 4.11 -0.69 -6.25
N TYR A 286 4.84 -0.28 -5.21
CA TYR A 286 5.95 0.66 -5.31
C TYR A 286 7.30 -0.05 -5.50
N ALA A 287 8.27 0.63 -6.09
CA ALA A 287 9.62 0.14 -6.29
C ALA A 287 10.28 -0.18 -4.93
N ASN A 288 10.97 -1.32 -4.86
CA ASN A 288 11.62 -1.85 -3.66
C ASN A 288 10.70 -2.09 -2.45
N GLN A 289 9.39 -1.90 -2.59
CA GLN A 289 8.45 -2.24 -1.54
C GLN A 289 7.99 -3.68 -1.69
N GLU A 290 7.94 -4.41 -0.58
CA GLU A 290 7.21 -5.67 -0.48
C GLU A 290 5.78 -5.40 0.02
N LYS A 291 4.78 -5.93 -0.69
CA LYS A 291 3.43 -6.15 -0.17
C LYS A 291 3.16 -7.63 -0.12
N TYR A 292 2.21 -8.07 0.71
CA TYR A 292 1.84 -9.49 0.72
C TYR A 292 0.37 -9.74 1.01
N VAL A 293 -0.09 -10.90 0.55
CA VAL A 293 -1.37 -11.49 0.93
C VAL A 293 -1.09 -12.60 1.95
N MET A 294 -1.78 -12.56 3.08
CA MET A 294 -1.64 -13.55 4.15
C MET A 294 -2.97 -14.27 4.36
N LEU A 295 -3.01 -15.56 4.07
CA LEU A 295 -4.19 -16.40 4.25
C LEU A 295 -3.97 -17.38 5.42
N GLU A 296 -4.79 -17.28 6.46
CA GLU A 296 -4.89 -18.30 7.52
C GLU A 296 -5.72 -19.47 6.97
N VAL A 297 -5.13 -20.66 6.93
CA VAL A 297 -5.76 -21.88 6.41
C VAL A 297 -5.74 -22.99 7.47
N LEU A 298 -6.70 -23.90 7.36
CA LEU A 298 -6.66 -25.18 8.06
C LEU A 298 -6.35 -26.28 7.03
N PRO A 299 -5.12 -26.84 7.04
CA PRO A 299 -4.77 -27.95 6.17
C PRO A 299 -5.62 -29.19 6.44
N ALA A 300 -5.74 -30.07 5.45
CA ALA A 300 -6.34 -31.38 5.64
C ALA A 300 -5.55 -32.21 6.67
N LYS A 301 -6.18 -33.19 7.33
CA LYS A 301 -5.44 -34.18 8.12
C LYS A 301 -4.62 -35.07 7.19
N GLY A 302 -3.39 -35.41 7.58
CA GLY A 302 -2.52 -36.35 6.86
C GLY A 302 -1.73 -37.22 7.82
N GLN A 303 -1.20 -38.33 7.33
CA GLN A 303 -0.32 -39.23 8.09
C GLN A 303 1.15 -38.93 7.80
N ALA A 304 2.07 -39.30 8.69
CA ALA A 304 3.50 -39.10 8.47
C ALA A 304 3.98 -39.61 7.10
N ALA A 305 4.94 -38.89 6.50
CA ALA A 305 5.47 -39.09 5.16
C ALA A 305 4.49 -38.86 3.99
N GLN A 306 3.25 -38.43 4.24
CA GLN A 306 2.37 -37.95 3.18
C GLN A 306 2.73 -36.52 2.77
N SER A 307 2.39 -36.17 1.53
CA SER A 307 2.32 -34.78 1.05
C SER A 307 0.96 -34.57 0.38
N LYS A 308 0.30 -33.45 0.68
CA LYS A 308 -1.04 -33.13 0.16
C LYS A 308 -1.05 -31.74 -0.46
N PRO A 309 -1.77 -31.53 -1.57
CA PRO A 309 -1.94 -30.19 -2.13
C PRO A 309 -2.64 -29.28 -1.13
N LEU A 310 -2.16 -28.05 -1.04
CA LEU A 310 -2.73 -27.01 -0.19
C LEU A 310 -3.49 -25.98 -1.02
N ALA A 311 -2.83 -25.39 -2.02
CA ALA A 311 -3.41 -24.33 -2.84
C ALA A 311 -2.67 -24.16 -4.18
N GLU A 312 -3.37 -23.64 -5.18
CA GLU A 312 -2.77 -23.06 -6.39
C GLU A 312 -2.85 -21.53 -6.28
N VAL A 313 -1.73 -20.84 -6.49
CA VAL A 313 -1.61 -19.38 -6.41
C VAL A 313 -1.42 -18.84 -7.82
N ASN A 314 -2.27 -17.91 -8.23
CA ASN A 314 -2.17 -17.20 -9.50
C ASN A 314 -2.08 -15.70 -9.23
N VAL A 315 -1.06 -15.05 -9.76
CA VAL A 315 -0.88 -13.60 -9.65
C VAL A 315 -0.85 -12.98 -11.03
N SER A 316 -1.59 -11.90 -11.23
CA SER A 316 -1.49 -11.10 -12.46
C SER A 316 -1.42 -9.62 -12.15
N TYR A 317 -0.69 -8.86 -12.95
CA TYR A 317 -0.52 -7.42 -12.77
C TYR A 317 -0.17 -6.72 -14.09
N ASN A 318 -0.42 -5.42 -14.18
CA ASN A 318 0.08 -4.57 -15.26
C ASN A 318 1.48 -4.08 -14.88
N ASN A 319 2.49 -4.38 -15.69
CA ASN A 319 3.86 -3.93 -15.49
C ASN A 319 4.06 -2.56 -16.13
N LEU A 320 4.29 -1.53 -15.31
CA LEU A 320 4.41 -0.15 -15.78
C LEU A 320 5.74 0.13 -16.52
N ALA A 321 6.76 -0.72 -16.37
CA ALA A 321 8.00 -0.58 -17.13
C ALA A 321 7.87 -1.09 -18.57
N THR A 322 6.98 -2.04 -18.83
CA THR A 322 6.80 -2.67 -20.16
C THR A 322 5.47 -2.33 -20.82
N GLY A 323 4.49 -1.84 -20.06
CA GLY A 323 3.11 -1.66 -20.51
C GLY A 323 2.36 -2.98 -20.74
N GLN A 324 2.91 -4.12 -20.30
CA GLN A 324 2.34 -5.45 -20.52
C GLN A 324 1.69 -6.02 -19.27
N LYS A 325 0.71 -6.90 -19.46
CA LYS A 325 0.14 -7.69 -18.37
C LYS A 325 1.00 -8.94 -18.13
N GLU A 326 1.50 -9.07 -16.91
CA GLU A 326 2.30 -10.19 -16.44
C GLU A 326 1.43 -11.20 -15.69
N ARG A 327 1.87 -12.46 -15.69
CA ARG A 327 1.26 -13.56 -14.92
C ARG A 327 2.34 -14.39 -14.25
N TRP A 328 2.01 -14.94 -13.10
CA TRP A 328 2.84 -15.84 -12.31
C TRP A 328 1.95 -16.85 -11.61
N ASP A 329 2.40 -18.10 -11.57
CA ASP A 329 1.62 -19.23 -11.04
C ASP A 329 2.51 -20.10 -10.16
N ASP A 330 1.98 -20.60 -9.05
CA ASP A 330 2.67 -21.52 -8.13
C ASP A 330 1.71 -22.53 -7.51
N LYS A 331 2.23 -23.67 -7.07
CA LYS A 331 1.47 -24.74 -6.43
C LYS A 331 2.06 -25.05 -5.06
N MET A 332 1.24 -24.91 -4.04
CA MET A 332 1.60 -25.14 -2.66
C MET A 332 1.11 -26.51 -2.20
N ALA A 333 1.96 -27.22 -1.45
CA ALA A 333 1.66 -28.46 -0.79
C ALA A 333 2.15 -28.42 0.66
N VAL A 334 1.56 -29.25 1.51
CA VAL A 334 2.03 -29.47 2.88
C VAL A 334 2.42 -30.93 3.04
N SER A 335 3.54 -31.16 3.73
CA SER A 335 4.03 -32.50 4.06
C SER A 335 3.76 -32.80 5.53
N TYR A 336 3.73 -34.08 5.90
CA TYR A 336 3.39 -34.51 7.26
C TYR A 336 4.52 -35.34 7.89
N THR A 337 4.74 -35.17 9.20
CA THR A 337 5.71 -35.92 10.01
C THR A 337 5.10 -36.32 11.36
N ALA A 338 5.66 -37.33 12.02
CA ALA A 338 5.36 -37.67 13.40
C ALA A 338 6.20 -36.85 14.42
N SER A 339 7.19 -36.08 13.95
CA SER A 339 8.16 -35.38 14.81
C SER A 339 7.85 -33.89 14.94
N ALA A 340 7.42 -33.46 16.14
CA ALA A 340 7.24 -32.04 16.45
C ALA A 340 8.53 -31.22 16.31
N ASN A 341 9.70 -31.83 16.55
CA ASN A 341 10.99 -31.16 16.38
C ASN A 341 11.31 -30.89 14.91
N GLU A 342 10.92 -31.79 13.99
CA GLU A 342 11.08 -31.56 12.56
C GLU A 342 10.15 -30.45 12.07
N VAL A 343 8.89 -30.42 12.57
CA VAL A 343 7.95 -29.32 12.31
C VAL A 343 8.58 -27.99 12.72
N GLN A 344 9.08 -27.87 13.95
CA GLN A 344 9.69 -26.64 14.46
C GLN A 344 10.89 -26.18 13.61
N LYS A 345 11.74 -27.11 13.17
CA LYS A 345 12.92 -26.79 12.34
C LYS A 345 12.54 -26.39 10.90
N ALA A 346 11.42 -26.88 10.39
CA ALA A 346 10.95 -26.60 9.04
C ALA A 346 10.16 -25.29 8.94
N GLN A 347 9.85 -24.65 10.06
CA GLN A 347 9.10 -23.40 10.09
C GLN A 347 9.80 -22.26 9.34
N VAL A 348 9.01 -21.50 8.60
CA VAL A 348 9.47 -20.29 7.91
C VAL A 348 9.22 -19.09 8.83
N GLU A 349 10.27 -18.72 9.56
CA GLU A 349 10.20 -17.68 10.60
C GLU A 349 9.70 -16.31 10.11
N ASP A 350 10.00 -15.92 8.86
CA ASP A 350 9.49 -14.66 8.27
C ASP A 350 7.96 -14.67 8.13
N VAL A 351 7.37 -15.80 7.72
CA VAL A 351 5.91 -15.94 7.61
C VAL A 351 5.28 -15.96 9.00
N ILE A 352 5.92 -16.61 9.98
CA ILE A 352 5.45 -16.64 11.36
C ILE A 352 5.40 -15.22 11.94
N VAL A 353 6.50 -14.47 11.86
CA VAL A 353 6.55 -13.10 12.40
C VAL A 353 5.56 -12.19 11.69
N ASP A 354 5.44 -12.26 10.37
CA ASP A 354 4.43 -11.47 9.64
C ASP A 354 3.00 -11.82 10.06
N SER A 355 2.70 -13.11 10.24
CA SER A 355 1.37 -13.52 10.71
C SER A 355 1.06 -12.99 12.12
N ALA A 356 2.06 -12.93 13.01
CA ALA A 356 1.92 -12.39 14.35
C ALA A 356 1.75 -10.87 14.34
N ILE A 357 2.51 -10.16 13.51
CA ILE A 357 2.39 -8.70 13.33
C ILE A 357 0.99 -8.33 12.80
N GLN A 358 0.49 -9.05 11.78
CA GLN A 358 -0.85 -8.78 11.24
C GLN A 358 -1.96 -9.08 12.27
N LYS A 359 -1.78 -10.10 13.13
CA LYS A 359 -2.72 -10.35 14.23
C LYS A 359 -2.68 -9.24 15.28
N SER A 360 -1.49 -8.78 15.66
CA SER A 360 -1.34 -7.64 16.56
C SER A 360 -2.02 -6.39 15.98
N ALA A 361 -1.91 -6.13 14.68
CA ALA A 361 -2.63 -5.01 14.05
C ALA A 361 -4.16 -5.15 14.16
N ILE A 362 -4.71 -6.35 13.96
CA ILE A 362 -6.14 -6.62 14.15
C ILE A 362 -6.56 -6.41 15.61
N GLN A 363 -5.74 -6.81 16.57
CA GLN A 363 -5.97 -6.58 17.99
C GLN A 363 -5.87 -5.08 18.34
N ASN A 364 -4.96 -4.35 17.71
CA ASN A 364 -4.85 -2.89 17.87
C ASN A 364 -6.11 -2.16 17.36
N GLU A 365 -6.77 -2.67 16.32
CA GLU A 365 -8.09 -2.18 15.91
C GLU A 365 -9.17 -2.42 16.99
N GLN A 366 -9.07 -3.49 17.77
CA GLN A 366 -9.95 -3.71 18.93
C GLN A 366 -9.62 -2.73 20.07
N ALA A 367 -8.34 -2.42 20.29
CA ALA A 367 -7.93 -1.40 21.25
C ALA A 367 -8.49 -0.01 20.89
N LEU A 368 -8.59 0.33 19.59
CA LEU A 368 -9.27 1.55 19.14
C LEU A 368 -10.75 1.58 19.55
N GLN A 369 -11.47 0.47 19.39
CA GLN A 369 -12.88 0.38 19.81
C GLN A 369 -13.02 0.57 21.33
N LEU A 370 -12.11 0.00 22.12
CA LEU A 370 -12.10 0.18 23.58
C LEU A 370 -11.80 1.63 23.99
N ILE A 371 -10.91 2.32 23.27
CA ILE A 371 -10.67 3.76 23.47
C ILE A 371 -11.96 4.54 23.24
N ASP A 372 -12.70 4.23 22.17
CA ASP A 372 -13.98 4.89 21.85
C ASP A 372 -15.01 4.69 22.96
N GLU A 373 -15.08 3.47 23.50
CA GLU A 373 -15.92 3.10 24.65
C GLU A 373 -15.45 3.68 25.99
N GLY A 374 -14.30 4.35 26.04
CA GLY A 374 -13.72 4.91 27.27
C GLY A 374 -12.99 3.90 28.15
N LYS A 375 -12.77 2.67 27.67
CA LYS A 375 -12.08 1.57 28.36
C LYS A 375 -10.57 1.61 28.13
N MET A 376 -9.94 2.68 28.62
CA MET A 376 -8.53 2.96 28.36
C MET A 376 -7.60 1.85 28.89
N ASP A 377 -7.87 1.30 30.07
CA ASP A 377 -7.02 0.26 30.67
C ASP A 377 -7.06 -1.05 29.89
N GLU A 378 -8.23 -1.43 29.36
CA GLU A 378 -8.39 -2.60 28.49
C GLU A 378 -7.64 -2.41 27.15
N ALA A 379 -7.74 -1.21 26.57
CA ALA A 379 -6.98 -0.87 25.36
C ALA A 379 -5.46 -0.96 25.59
N LYS A 380 -4.97 -0.43 26.72
CA LYS A 380 -3.56 -0.54 27.11
C LYS A 380 -3.14 -2.00 27.37
N ALA A 381 -4.02 -2.82 27.94
CA ALA A 381 -3.74 -4.24 28.15
C ALA A 381 -3.48 -4.97 26.82
N ILE A 382 -4.28 -4.69 25.79
CA ILE A 382 -4.09 -5.27 24.44
C ILE A 382 -2.70 -4.92 23.88
N LEU A 383 -2.29 -3.65 23.93
CA LEU A 383 -0.99 -3.24 23.39
C LEU A 383 0.18 -3.90 24.15
N ARG A 384 0.07 -4.03 25.48
CA ARG A 384 1.07 -4.72 26.31
C ARG A 384 1.16 -6.20 25.97
N GLU A 385 0.01 -6.86 25.83
CA GLU A 385 -0.07 -8.28 25.45
C GLU A 385 0.51 -8.52 24.06
N ASN A 386 0.19 -7.65 23.10
CA ASN A 386 0.75 -7.70 21.75
C ASN A 386 2.27 -7.57 21.76
N SER A 387 2.81 -6.58 22.48
CA SER A 387 4.26 -6.39 22.62
C SER A 387 4.95 -7.61 23.25
N SER A 388 4.37 -8.15 24.33
CA SER A 388 4.88 -9.35 25.00
C SER A 388 4.85 -10.58 24.09
N THR A 389 3.75 -10.78 23.37
CA THR A 389 3.58 -11.92 22.45
C THR A 389 4.58 -11.88 21.31
N LEU A 390 4.76 -10.71 20.68
CA LEU A 390 5.73 -10.52 19.61
C LEU A 390 7.16 -10.76 20.10
N SER A 391 7.50 -10.26 21.30
CA SER A 391 8.83 -10.44 21.90
C SER A 391 9.12 -11.89 22.32
N ALA A 392 8.09 -12.67 22.62
CA ALA A 392 8.19 -14.06 23.06
C ALA A 392 8.20 -15.08 21.90
N LEU A 393 8.13 -14.63 20.63
CA LEU A 393 8.16 -15.54 19.49
C LEU A 393 9.47 -16.35 19.46
N PRO A 394 9.42 -17.69 19.25
CA PRO A 394 10.59 -18.56 19.26
C PRO A 394 11.39 -18.46 17.94
N LEU A 395 11.96 -17.29 17.67
CA LEU A 395 12.67 -16.98 16.42
C LEU A 395 14.19 -17.11 16.61
N SER A 396 14.86 -17.77 15.68
CA SER A 396 16.31 -17.91 15.65
C SER A 396 16.96 -16.94 14.65
N ALA A 397 16.30 -16.68 13.51
CA ALA A 397 16.78 -15.83 12.44
C ALA A 397 16.88 -14.36 12.90
N PRO A 398 18.06 -13.71 12.77
CA PRO A 398 18.23 -12.33 13.20
C PRO A 398 17.23 -11.35 12.57
N ALA A 399 16.95 -11.48 11.26
CA ALA A 399 16.00 -10.61 10.56
C ALA A 399 14.57 -10.73 11.11
N ALA A 400 14.10 -11.95 11.37
CA ALA A 400 12.77 -12.19 11.93
C ALA A 400 12.66 -11.64 13.37
N ARG A 401 13.71 -11.84 14.20
CA ARG A 401 13.77 -11.27 15.55
C ARG A 401 13.73 -9.75 15.56
N MET A 402 14.52 -9.09 14.71
CA MET A 402 14.51 -7.63 14.60
C MET A 402 13.13 -7.11 14.18
N LYS A 403 12.48 -7.79 13.24
CA LYS A 403 11.13 -7.44 12.77
C LYS A 403 10.07 -7.60 13.88
N ALA A 404 10.13 -8.69 14.64
CA ALA A 404 9.27 -8.92 15.81
C ALA A 404 9.48 -7.85 16.89
N GLN A 405 10.74 -7.58 17.22
CA GLN A 405 11.11 -6.59 18.24
C GLN A 405 10.69 -5.18 17.83
N ALA A 406 10.93 -4.77 16.59
CA ALA A 406 10.50 -3.46 16.09
C ALA A 406 8.98 -3.29 16.21
N SER A 407 8.20 -4.33 15.88
CA SER A 407 6.74 -4.29 16.03
C SER A 407 6.30 -4.32 17.51
N ALA A 408 7.05 -4.96 18.40
CA ALA A 408 6.79 -4.96 19.84
C ALA A 408 7.08 -3.59 20.46
N GLU A 409 8.19 -2.96 20.09
CA GLU A 409 8.58 -1.60 20.50
C GLU A 409 7.57 -0.56 20.00
N GLU A 410 7.00 -0.75 18.82
CA GLU A 410 5.97 0.14 18.30
C GLU A 410 4.68 0.10 19.14
N ASN A 411 4.27 -1.08 19.62
CA ASN A 411 3.16 -1.19 20.58
C ASN A 411 3.48 -0.48 21.91
N LEU A 412 4.75 -0.51 22.37
CA LEU A 412 5.18 0.22 23.56
C LEU A 412 5.17 1.73 23.36
N LYS A 413 5.62 2.23 22.20
CA LYS A 413 5.52 3.66 21.87
C LYS A 413 4.07 4.13 21.86
N LEU A 414 3.15 3.33 21.30
CA LEU A 414 1.73 3.65 21.33
C LEU A 414 1.19 3.72 22.76
N LEU A 415 1.66 2.85 23.66
CA LEU A 415 1.34 2.92 25.09
C LEU A 415 1.85 4.21 25.76
N ASP A 416 3.12 4.57 25.52
CA ASP A 416 3.72 5.79 26.07
C ASP A 416 2.95 7.04 25.61
N ARG A 417 2.50 7.05 24.35
CA ARG A 417 1.66 8.12 23.79
C ARG A 417 0.29 8.16 24.47
N MET A 418 -0.33 7.01 24.73
CA MET A 418 -1.59 6.93 25.50
C MET A 418 -1.44 7.36 26.98
N GLU A 419 -0.23 7.56 27.48
CA GLU A 419 0.04 8.10 28.82
C GLU A 419 0.37 9.59 28.80
N SER A 420 0.87 10.12 27.68
CA SER A 420 1.41 11.48 27.56
C SER A 420 0.60 12.42 26.66
N GLU A 421 -0.25 11.90 25.78
CA GLU A 421 -1.02 12.65 24.80
C GLU A 421 -2.53 12.65 25.11
N SER A 422 -3.29 13.48 24.38
CA SER A 422 -4.76 13.47 24.43
C SER A 422 -5.31 12.12 23.97
N LYS A 423 -6.55 11.80 24.38
CA LYS A 423 -7.26 10.61 23.90
C LYS A 423 -7.34 10.62 22.36
N GLU A 424 -7.63 11.79 21.79
CA GLU A 424 -7.80 12.02 20.37
C GLU A 424 -6.49 11.80 19.58
N ALA A 425 -5.38 12.38 20.03
CA ALA A 425 -4.07 12.18 19.40
C ALA A 425 -3.60 10.72 19.47
N SER A 426 -3.80 10.09 20.63
CA SER A 426 -3.46 8.67 20.83
C SER A 426 -4.26 7.76 19.89
N ARG A 427 -5.57 8.00 19.78
CA ARG A 427 -6.47 7.26 18.88
C ARG A 427 -6.02 7.40 17.42
N LYS A 428 -5.75 8.62 16.95
CA LYS A 428 -5.34 8.89 15.57
C LYS A 428 -4.03 8.19 15.22
N SER A 429 -3.08 8.21 16.14
CA SER A 429 -1.79 7.56 15.99
C SER A 429 -1.90 6.04 15.94
N LEU A 430 -2.72 5.46 16.82
CA LEU A 430 -3.01 4.04 16.81
C LEU A 430 -3.73 3.61 15.51
N LYS A 431 -4.65 4.45 15.00
CA LYS A 431 -5.33 4.23 13.72
C LYS A 431 -4.35 4.26 12.54
N GLU A 432 -3.49 5.28 12.46
CA GLU A 432 -2.47 5.39 11.43
C GLU A 432 -1.52 4.19 11.45
N GLN A 433 -1.03 3.80 12.63
CA GLN A 433 -0.07 2.70 12.74
C GLN A 433 -0.70 1.34 12.40
N SER A 434 -1.95 1.12 12.83
CA SER A 434 -2.71 -0.07 12.45
C SER A 434 -2.94 -0.12 10.94
N TYR A 435 -3.29 1.03 10.33
CA TYR A 435 -3.45 1.15 8.88
C TYR A 435 -2.16 0.82 8.12
N LYS A 436 -1.02 1.37 8.55
CA LYS A 436 0.29 1.15 7.92
C LYS A 436 0.68 -0.32 7.96
N THR A 437 0.49 -0.96 9.12
CA THR A 437 0.80 -2.38 9.31
C THR A 437 -0.10 -3.26 8.45
N LYS A 438 -1.41 -2.99 8.45
CA LYS A 438 -2.43 -3.73 7.70
C LYS A 438 -2.20 -3.69 6.19
N ASN A 439 -1.81 -2.52 5.67
CA ASN A 439 -1.60 -2.30 4.23
C ASN A 439 -0.15 -2.46 3.76
N GLN A 440 0.77 -2.79 4.67
CA GLN A 440 2.22 -2.87 4.41
C GLN A 440 2.74 -1.60 3.72
N SER A 441 2.30 -0.43 4.19
CA SER A 441 2.56 0.84 3.50
C SER A 441 3.91 1.49 3.86
N SER A 442 4.73 0.86 4.70
CA SER A 442 6.12 1.25 4.90
C SER A 442 7.03 0.59 3.86
N LYS A 443 8.07 1.29 3.43
CA LYS A 443 9.20 0.65 2.73
C LYS A 443 9.96 -0.18 3.75
N SER A 444 10.37 -1.39 3.37
CA SER A 444 11.44 -2.09 4.10
C SER A 444 12.67 -1.18 4.05
N ASN A 445 13.10 -0.70 5.23
CA ASN A 445 14.30 0.12 5.37
C ASN A 445 15.55 -0.58 4.83
#